data_AF-A0A820T3B6-F1
#
_entry.id   AF-A0A820T3B6-F1
#
_cell.length_a   1.000
_cell.length_b   1.000
_cell.length_c   1.000
_cell.angle_alpha   90.00
_cell.angle_beta   90.00
_cell.angle_gamma   90.00
#
_symmetry.space_group_name_H-M   'P 1'
#
loop_
_entity.id
_entity.type
_entity.pdbx_description
1 polymer ?
#
loop_
_entity_poly.entity_id
_entity_poly.type
_entity_poly.pdbx_seq_one_letter_code
_entity_poly.pdbx_strand_id
1 'polypeptide(L)'
;MHFQNSSSMYSEGYSANVYSPRTLYPRFHHQLLPHVKLIDSIKIPPRESCTVQAKLELSFADTVYFHPDLITQVEKSVLISPSLSNIKNYTEYFKIYNPNDYTRYFPMNTLLGQVTHAPHQVHSFPLFDPSRCFPSSASQHHLINVIELEYTPSTTLETIDKLLDHITNLQDKSELRLILQQHMQVFDISKATQAKTPIPHISNTGDSLSTNSRPYPRIIQQQREIQDEIQKMMQTNQIRPSNSPWSSP
;
A
#
# COMPACT_ATOMS: atom_id res chain seq x y z
N MET A 1 -87.73 -7.06 0.17
CA MET A 1 -87.60 -5.62 0.51
C MET A 1 -86.61 -5.47 1.65
N HIS A 2 -85.75 -4.46 1.57
CA HIS A 2 -84.73 -3.99 2.56
C HIS A 2 -83.46 -4.85 2.75
N PHE A 3 -82.29 -4.41 2.25
CA PHE A 3 -81.32 -3.41 2.80
C PHE A 3 -80.69 -3.94 4.11
N GLN A 4 -79.38 -3.99 4.40
CA GLN A 4 -78.18 -3.30 3.89
C GLN A 4 -76.91 -3.86 4.61
N ASN A 5 -75.72 -3.69 4.00
CA ASN A 5 -74.38 -3.46 4.62
C ASN A 5 -73.75 -4.55 5.55
N SER A 6 -72.43 -4.78 5.65
CA SER A 6 -71.22 -4.00 5.32
C SER A 6 -69.93 -4.83 5.55
N SER A 7 -68.87 -4.47 4.81
CA SER A 7 -67.44 -4.36 5.21
C SER A 7 -66.53 -5.57 5.51
N SER A 8 -65.37 -5.52 4.81
CA SER A 8 -63.98 -5.71 5.31
C SER A 8 -63.48 -7.14 5.60
N MET A 9 -62.24 -7.55 5.36
CA MET A 9 -61.06 -7.18 4.57
C MET A 9 -60.03 -8.32 4.80
N TYR A 10 -59.32 -8.72 3.75
CA TYR A 10 -57.99 -9.37 3.62
C TYR A 10 -57.36 -10.26 4.71
N SER A 11 -56.88 -11.45 4.27
CA SER A 11 -55.47 -11.89 4.40
C SER A 11 -55.27 -13.32 3.85
N GLU A 12 -54.91 -13.47 2.58
CA GLU A 12 -54.35 -14.71 2.02
C GLU A 12 -52.82 -14.64 1.98
N GLY A 13 -52.16 -15.68 2.50
CA GLY A 13 -50.71 -15.81 2.56
C GLY A 13 -50.11 -16.34 1.25
N TYR A 14 -49.03 -15.70 0.80
CA TYR A 14 -48.19 -16.18 -0.29
C TYR A 14 -46.90 -16.82 0.27
N SER A 15 -46.69 -18.10 -0.06
CA SER A 15 -45.45 -18.84 0.16
C SER A 15 -44.39 -18.41 -0.87
N ALA A 16 -43.20 -18.04 -0.41
CA ALA A 16 -42.07 -17.71 -1.26
C ALA A 16 -41.20 -18.96 -1.55
N ASN A 17 -40.99 -19.21 -2.84
CA ASN A 17 -40.05 -20.20 -3.37
C ASN A 17 -38.61 -19.83 -3.01
N VAL A 18 -37.90 -20.75 -2.34
CA VAL A 18 -36.46 -20.64 -2.05
C VAL A 18 -35.68 -21.12 -3.28
N TYR A 19 -35.23 -20.19 -4.11
CA TYR A 19 -34.17 -20.43 -5.09
C TYR A 19 -32.81 -20.37 -4.37
N SER A 20 -32.15 -21.52 -4.22
CA SER A 20 -30.73 -21.58 -3.81
C SER A 20 -29.83 -21.24 -5.01
N PRO A 21 -28.97 -20.22 -4.95
CA PRO A 21 -28.01 -19.95 -6.00
C PRO A 21 -26.83 -20.92 -5.87
N ARG A 22 -26.64 -21.79 -6.88
CA ARG A 22 -25.40 -22.56 -7.06
C ARG A 22 -24.27 -21.58 -7.37
N THR A 23 -23.43 -21.30 -6.37
CA THR A 23 -22.16 -20.59 -6.55
C THR A 23 -21.19 -21.50 -7.31
N LEU A 24 -20.97 -21.17 -8.59
CA LEU A 24 -19.88 -21.71 -9.41
C LEU A 24 -18.57 -21.04 -8.97
N TYR A 25 -17.94 -21.57 -7.93
CA TYR A 25 -16.53 -21.29 -7.70
C TYR A 25 -15.71 -22.03 -8.75
N PRO A 26 -14.78 -21.37 -9.47
CA PRO A 26 -13.78 -22.09 -10.23
C PRO A 26 -12.94 -22.90 -9.23
N ARG A 27 -12.94 -24.22 -9.39
CA ARG A 27 -12.00 -25.10 -8.70
C ARG A 27 -10.60 -24.64 -9.07
N PHE A 28 -9.90 -23.99 -8.14
CA PHE A 28 -8.46 -23.83 -8.23
C PHE A 28 -7.86 -25.23 -8.27
N HIS A 29 -7.53 -25.72 -9.47
CA HIS A 29 -6.58 -26.81 -9.59
C HIS A 29 -5.32 -26.35 -8.87
N HIS A 30 -4.85 -27.14 -7.90
CA HIS A 30 -3.53 -26.97 -7.29
C HIS A 30 -2.46 -27.15 -8.39
N GLN A 31 -2.25 -26.11 -9.20
CA GLN A 31 -1.12 -26.04 -10.10
C GLN A 31 0.11 -25.90 -9.21
N LEU A 32 0.95 -26.94 -9.21
CA LEU A 32 2.26 -26.91 -8.58
C LEU A 32 3.02 -25.69 -9.11
N LEU A 33 3.40 -24.78 -8.22
CA LEU A 33 4.12 -23.58 -8.59
C LEU A 33 5.54 -23.96 -9.02
N PRO A 34 6.00 -23.53 -10.21
CA PRO A 34 7.34 -23.83 -10.69
C PRO A 34 8.41 -23.34 -9.71
N HIS A 35 9.35 -24.21 -9.39
CA HIS A 35 10.44 -23.88 -8.47
C HIS A 35 11.59 -23.14 -9.16
N VAL A 36 12.24 -22.26 -8.39
CA VAL A 36 13.47 -21.56 -8.77
C VAL A 36 14.63 -22.13 -7.95
N LYS A 37 15.62 -22.72 -8.63
CA LYS A 37 16.76 -23.36 -7.98
C LYS A 37 18.07 -22.78 -8.47
N LEU A 38 19.01 -22.61 -7.56
CA LEU A 38 20.33 -22.08 -7.87
C LEU A 38 21.12 -23.02 -8.81
N ILE A 39 21.77 -22.48 -9.85
CA ILE A 39 22.55 -23.28 -10.82
C ILE A 39 23.90 -23.68 -10.26
N ASP A 40 24.60 -22.76 -9.60
CA ASP A 40 25.96 -22.96 -9.12
C ASP A 40 26.05 -22.79 -7.61
N SER A 41 27.05 -23.39 -6.96
CA SER A 41 27.34 -23.05 -5.57
C SER A 41 27.89 -21.63 -5.46
N ILE A 42 27.38 -20.83 -4.52
CA ILE A 42 27.83 -19.44 -4.33
C ILE A 42 28.30 -19.20 -2.90
N LYS A 43 29.21 -18.23 -2.76
CA LYS A 43 29.65 -17.66 -1.48
C LYS A 43 29.32 -16.17 -1.49
N ILE A 44 28.57 -15.71 -0.50
CA ILE A 44 28.19 -14.31 -0.36
C ILE A 44 28.93 -13.75 0.86
N PRO A 45 29.87 -12.80 0.66
CA PRO A 45 30.59 -12.17 1.77
C PRO A 45 29.66 -11.44 2.75
N PRO A 46 30.15 -11.10 3.95
CA PRO A 46 29.42 -10.29 4.92
C PRO A 46 28.98 -8.94 4.34
N ARG A 47 27.76 -8.49 4.64
CA ARG A 47 27.22 -7.17 4.26
C ARG A 47 27.25 -6.86 2.76
N GLU A 48 27.35 -7.87 1.91
CA GLU A 48 27.41 -7.73 0.46
C GLU A 48 26.20 -8.35 -0.25
N SER A 49 25.98 -7.91 -1.49
CA SER A 49 24.98 -8.50 -2.38
C SER A 49 25.64 -9.20 -3.56
N CYS A 50 25.09 -10.35 -3.96
CA CYS A 50 25.53 -11.11 -5.12
C CYS A 50 24.37 -11.33 -6.08
N THR A 51 24.64 -11.23 -7.38
CA THR A 51 23.69 -11.61 -8.44
C THR A 51 23.96 -13.04 -8.85
N VAL A 52 22.93 -13.88 -8.82
CA VAL A 52 23.05 -15.33 -8.96
C VAL A 52 22.14 -15.80 -10.07
N GLN A 53 22.63 -16.73 -10.90
CA GLN A 53 21.81 -17.35 -11.92
C GLN A 53 21.05 -18.54 -11.33
N ALA A 54 19.76 -18.59 -11.57
CA ALA A 54 18.89 -19.67 -11.15
C ALA A 54 18.18 -20.30 -12.34
N LYS A 55 17.94 -21.61 -12.21
CA LYS A 55 17.19 -22.43 -13.14
C LYS A 55 15.73 -22.49 -12.73
N LEU A 56 14.86 -22.38 -13.71
CA LEU A 56 13.41 -22.43 -13.58
C LEU A 56 12.88 -23.62 -14.38
N GLU A 57 11.73 -24.14 -13.97
CA GLU A 57 11.04 -25.23 -14.68
C GLU A 57 10.29 -24.72 -15.95
N LEU A 58 10.11 -23.40 -16.07
CA LEU A 58 9.49 -22.73 -17.21
C LEU A 58 10.52 -22.36 -18.27
N SER A 59 10.26 -22.68 -19.55
CA SER A 59 11.16 -22.40 -20.67
C SER A 59 11.20 -20.93 -21.06
N PHE A 60 10.04 -20.30 -21.06
CA PHE A 60 9.82 -18.93 -21.52
C PHE A 60 8.57 -18.34 -20.84
N ALA A 61 8.68 -17.13 -20.31
CA ALA A 61 7.53 -16.36 -19.83
C ALA A 61 7.86 -14.86 -19.79
N ASP A 62 7.00 -14.03 -20.38
CA ASP A 62 7.25 -12.58 -20.51
C ASP A 62 7.26 -11.83 -19.17
N THR A 63 6.32 -12.17 -18.29
CA THR A 63 6.23 -11.58 -16.95
C THR A 63 5.82 -12.64 -15.95
N VAL A 64 6.70 -12.94 -15.00
CA VAL A 64 6.39 -13.77 -13.84
C VAL A 64 6.67 -13.00 -12.56
N TYR A 65 5.93 -13.31 -11.52
CA TYR A 65 6.21 -12.82 -10.17
C TYR A 65 6.99 -13.89 -9.40
N PHE A 66 8.15 -13.52 -8.90
CA PHE A 66 9.00 -14.35 -8.08
C PHE A 66 8.67 -14.17 -6.60
N HIS A 67 8.34 -15.29 -5.95
CA HIS A 67 8.10 -15.40 -4.52
C HIS A 67 9.31 -16.07 -3.87
N PRO A 68 10.12 -15.33 -3.12
CA PRO A 68 11.24 -15.91 -2.39
C PRO A 68 10.77 -16.95 -1.38
N ASP A 69 11.54 -18.02 -1.22
CA ASP A 69 11.26 -19.03 -0.20
C ASP A 69 11.61 -18.51 1.19
N LEU A 70 10.60 -18.36 2.04
CA LEU A 70 10.76 -17.86 3.41
C LEU A 70 11.62 -18.80 4.26
N ILE A 71 11.51 -20.12 4.05
CA ILE A 71 12.27 -21.11 4.82
C ILE A 71 13.77 -20.91 4.54
N THR A 72 14.15 -20.85 3.27
CA THR A 72 15.54 -20.60 2.86
C THR A 72 16.06 -19.26 3.38
N GLN A 73 15.26 -18.19 3.35
CA GLN A 73 15.67 -16.89 3.89
C GLN A 73 15.96 -16.95 5.38
N VAL A 74 15.09 -17.61 6.16
CA VAL A 74 15.26 -17.72 7.62
C VAL A 74 16.46 -18.60 7.96
N GLU A 75 16.56 -19.79 7.37
CA GLU A 75 17.64 -20.75 7.65
C GLU A 75 19.02 -20.24 7.26
N LYS A 76 19.11 -19.56 6.11
CA LYS A 76 20.37 -18.99 5.62
C LYS A 76 20.59 -17.55 6.11
N SER A 77 19.60 -16.97 6.79
CA SER A 77 19.53 -15.58 7.24
C SER A 77 19.98 -14.60 6.16
N VAL A 78 19.47 -14.77 4.93
CA VAL A 78 19.71 -13.88 3.80
C VAL A 78 18.43 -13.20 3.38
N LEU A 79 18.57 -12.07 2.71
CA LEU A 79 17.44 -11.33 2.16
C LEU A 79 17.40 -11.52 0.65
N ILE A 80 16.24 -11.98 0.16
CA ILE A 80 15.93 -12.05 -1.26
C ILE A 80 14.62 -11.30 -1.47
N SER A 81 14.63 -10.30 -2.33
CA SER A 81 13.44 -9.48 -2.59
C SER A 81 12.50 -10.19 -3.56
N PRO A 82 11.17 -10.13 -3.35
CA PRO A 82 10.21 -10.44 -4.41
C PRO A 82 10.46 -9.55 -5.63
N SER A 83 10.33 -10.11 -6.84
CA SER A 83 10.61 -9.37 -8.08
C SER A 83 9.74 -9.82 -9.24
N LEU A 84 9.47 -8.90 -10.16
CA LEU A 84 8.96 -9.22 -11.49
C LEU A 84 10.14 -9.60 -12.38
N SER A 85 10.01 -10.72 -13.08
CA SER A 85 11.11 -11.31 -13.86
C SER A 85 10.63 -11.75 -15.24
N ASN A 86 11.53 -11.81 -16.21
CA ASN A 86 11.24 -12.29 -17.57
C ASN A 86 12.09 -13.54 -17.83
N ILE A 87 11.45 -14.70 -17.92
CA ILE A 87 12.16 -15.97 -18.01
C ILE A 87 12.56 -16.21 -19.46
N LYS A 88 13.86 -16.37 -19.68
CA LYS A 88 14.42 -16.78 -20.97
C LYS A 88 15.29 -18.02 -20.81
N ASN A 89 15.07 -19.02 -21.66
CA ASN A 89 15.88 -20.24 -21.71
C ASN A 89 15.99 -20.96 -20.36
N TYR A 90 14.89 -21.07 -19.60
CA TYR A 90 14.87 -21.70 -18.27
C TYR A 90 15.77 -21.06 -17.22
N THR A 91 16.27 -19.83 -17.44
CA THR A 91 17.19 -19.17 -16.51
C THR A 91 16.79 -17.73 -16.22
N GLU A 92 17.11 -17.27 -15.02
CA GLU A 92 16.97 -15.87 -14.63
C GLU A 92 17.99 -15.50 -13.54
N TYR A 93 18.26 -14.21 -13.38
CA TYR A 93 19.17 -13.68 -12.37
C TYR A 93 18.44 -13.08 -11.18
N PHE A 94 18.85 -13.45 -9.97
CA PHE A 94 18.31 -12.96 -8.72
C PHE A 94 19.38 -12.27 -7.89
N LYS A 95 19.01 -11.20 -7.17
CA LYS A 95 19.91 -10.51 -6.25
C LYS A 95 19.67 -11.02 -4.84
N ILE A 96 20.72 -11.54 -4.21
CA ILE A 96 20.70 -12.02 -2.82
C ILE A 96 21.60 -11.11 -2.00
N TYR A 97 21.11 -10.65 -0.85
CA TYR A 97 21.87 -9.84 0.09
C TYR A 97 22.16 -10.63 1.36
N ASN A 98 23.41 -10.59 1.83
CA ASN A 98 23.81 -11.15 3.11
C ASN A 98 23.85 -10.04 4.17
N PRO A 99 22.85 -9.95 5.06
CA PRO A 99 22.84 -8.95 6.12
C PRO A 99 23.76 -9.30 7.30
N ASN A 100 24.39 -10.47 7.32
CA ASN A 100 25.20 -10.91 8.45
C ASN A 100 26.66 -10.45 8.35
N ASP A 101 27.39 -10.59 9.47
CA ASP A 101 28.82 -10.28 9.58
C ASP A 101 29.73 -11.47 9.21
N TYR A 102 29.17 -12.55 8.65
CA TYR A 102 29.90 -13.74 8.22
C TYR A 102 29.46 -14.22 6.84
N THR A 103 30.38 -14.86 6.12
CA THR A 103 30.15 -15.36 4.75
C THR A 103 29.09 -16.46 4.76
N ARG A 104 28.14 -16.39 3.82
CA ARG A 104 27.11 -17.41 3.61
C ARG A 104 27.43 -18.26 2.39
N TYR A 105 27.22 -19.57 2.52
CA TYR A 105 27.40 -20.54 1.43
C TYR A 105 26.06 -21.14 1.03
N PHE A 106 25.80 -21.18 -0.26
CA PHE A 106 24.65 -21.85 -0.84
C PHE A 106 25.14 -22.96 -1.76
N PRO A 107 24.74 -24.22 -1.51
CA PRO A 107 25.04 -25.29 -2.44
C PRO A 107 24.25 -25.15 -3.75
N MET A 108 24.75 -25.78 -4.80
CA MET A 108 24.01 -25.97 -6.04
C MET A 108 22.63 -26.59 -5.76
N ASN A 109 21.62 -26.25 -6.57
CA ASN A 109 20.23 -26.69 -6.43
C ASN A 109 19.50 -26.21 -5.16
N THR A 110 20.05 -25.23 -4.44
CA THR A 110 19.30 -24.60 -3.34
C THR A 110 18.02 -23.97 -3.89
N LEU A 111 16.88 -24.25 -3.25
CA LEU A 111 15.61 -23.64 -3.57
C LEU A 111 15.65 -22.16 -3.18
N LEU A 112 15.46 -21.25 -4.12
CA LEU A 112 15.42 -19.80 -3.84
C LEU A 112 13.99 -19.29 -3.66
N GLY A 113 13.02 -19.98 -4.27
CA GLY A 113 11.63 -19.55 -4.28
C GLY A 113 10.80 -20.24 -5.35
N GLN A 114 9.66 -19.65 -5.64
CA GLN A 114 8.69 -20.12 -6.62
C GLN A 114 8.30 -18.97 -7.55
N VAL A 115 7.86 -19.29 -8.76
CA VAL A 115 7.30 -18.30 -9.68
C VAL A 115 5.83 -18.55 -9.93
N THR A 116 5.08 -17.47 -10.08
CA THR A 116 3.71 -17.49 -10.55
C THR A 116 3.64 -16.69 -11.84
N HIS A 117 2.91 -17.19 -12.85
CA HIS A 117 2.57 -16.36 -14.01
C HIS A 117 1.86 -15.10 -13.51
N ALA A 118 2.40 -13.93 -13.84
CA ALA A 118 1.65 -12.71 -13.67
C ALA A 118 0.51 -12.78 -14.68
N PRO A 119 -0.77 -12.73 -14.28
CA PRO A 119 -1.84 -12.66 -15.26
C PRO A 119 -1.58 -11.46 -16.19
N HIS A 120 -1.78 -11.62 -17.50
CA HIS A 120 -1.75 -10.51 -18.46
C HIS A 120 -2.81 -9.43 -18.15
N GLN A 121 -3.73 -9.73 -17.24
CA GLN A 121 -4.46 -8.73 -16.50
C GLN A 121 -3.60 -8.36 -15.30
N VAL A 122 -3.14 -7.11 -15.26
CA VAL A 122 -2.90 -6.44 -13.99
C VAL A 122 -4.23 -6.53 -13.23
N HIS A 123 -4.46 -7.65 -12.55
CA HIS A 123 -5.29 -7.64 -11.37
C HIS A 123 -4.50 -6.73 -10.47
N SER A 124 -4.93 -5.47 -10.40
CA SER A 124 -4.92 -4.77 -9.14
C SER A 124 -5.49 -5.77 -8.15
N PHE A 125 -4.61 -6.48 -7.44
CA PHE A 125 -5.02 -7.04 -6.18
C PHE A 125 -5.58 -5.83 -5.46
N PRO A 126 -6.88 -5.80 -5.11
CA PRO A 126 -7.27 -4.80 -4.17
C PRO A 126 -6.41 -5.11 -2.96
N LEU A 127 -5.56 -4.16 -2.56
CA LEU A 127 -4.79 -4.25 -1.33
C LEU A 127 -5.74 -4.57 -0.14
N PHE A 128 -7.05 -4.41 -0.35
CA PHE A 128 -8.16 -4.74 0.52
C PHE A 128 -9.28 -5.42 -0.26
N ASP A 129 -9.38 -6.76 -0.18
CA ASP A 129 -10.62 -7.47 -0.50
C ASP A 129 -11.59 -7.29 0.69
N PRO A 130 -12.67 -6.49 0.57
CA PRO A 130 -13.61 -6.27 1.67
C PRO A 130 -14.36 -7.54 2.07
N SER A 131 -14.34 -8.59 1.24
CA SER A 131 -15.01 -9.86 1.53
C SER A 131 -14.18 -10.85 2.36
N ARG A 132 -12.88 -10.57 2.59
CA ARG A 132 -12.02 -11.34 3.51
C ARG A 132 -11.99 -10.81 4.94
N CYS A 133 -12.68 -9.71 5.22
CA CYS A 133 -12.78 -9.11 6.55
C CYS A 133 -13.96 -9.68 7.37
N PHE A 134 -13.96 -10.99 7.60
CA PHE A 134 -14.70 -11.55 8.74
C PHE A 134 -13.73 -12.39 9.58
N PRO A 135 -13.24 -11.87 10.72
CA PRO A 135 -12.46 -12.68 11.63
C PRO A 135 -13.39 -13.67 12.32
N SER A 136 -13.31 -14.94 11.93
CA SER A 136 -13.70 -16.02 12.84
C SER A 136 -12.65 -16.08 13.96
N SER A 137 -13.05 -15.58 15.13
CA SER A 137 -12.52 -15.88 16.45
C SER A 137 -11.03 -15.68 16.71
N ALA A 138 -10.79 -14.65 17.54
CA ALA A 138 -9.77 -14.52 18.56
C ALA A 138 -8.32 -14.23 18.13
N SER A 139 -7.89 -13.04 18.55
CA SER A 139 -6.50 -12.58 18.77
C SER A 139 -5.93 -11.67 17.69
N GLN A 140 -5.97 -10.36 18.00
CA GLN A 140 -5.15 -9.22 17.51
C GLN A 140 -5.90 -8.14 16.71
N HIS A 141 -6.75 -7.37 17.39
CA HIS A 141 -7.21 -6.06 16.93
C HIS A 141 -6.40 -4.95 17.61
N HIS A 142 -5.46 -4.32 16.89
CA HIS A 142 -4.95 -3.00 17.30
C HIS A 142 -4.59 -2.04 16.16
N LEU A 143 -5.06 -2.26 14.93
CA LEU A 143 -4.90 -1.24 13.88
C LEU A 143 -6.19 -1.10 13.08
N ILE A 144 -6.56 0.15 12.85
CA ILE A 144 -7.81 0.64 12.24
C ILE A 144 -8.96 0.73 13.25
N ASN A 145 -8.82 1.70 14.17
CA ASN A 145 -9.99 2.28 14.81
C ASN A 145 -10.86 2.92 13.73
N VAL A 146 -12.15 2.59 13.82
CA VAL A 146 -13.28 3.25 13.19
C VAL A 146 -13.06 4.76 13.21
N ILE A 147 -12.91 5.36 12.02
CA ILE A 147 -12.89 6.81 11.87
C ILE A 147 -14.32 7.26 12.14
N GLU A 148 -14.53 7.88 13.30
CA GLU A 148 -15.75 8.60 13.59
C GLU A 148 -15.96 9.63 12.47
N LEU A 149 -17.13 9.54 11.82
CA LEU A 149 -17.62 10.47 10.80
C LEU A 149 -17.92 11.83 11.44
N GLU A 150 -16.88 12.52 11.90
CA GLU A 150 -16.99 13.91 12.32
C GLU A 150 -16.81 14.83 11.12
N TYR A 151 -17.94 15.37 10.67
CA TYR A 151 -18.10 16.54 9.82
C TYR A 151 -17.39 16.51 8.46
N THR A 152 -18.17 16.35 7.40
CA THR A 152 -17.70 16.44 6.01
C THR A 152 -17.62 17.91 5.58
N PRO A 153 -16.42 18.49 5.37
CA PRO A 153 -16.33 19.83 4.80
C PRO A 153 -16.77 19.79 3.33
N SER A 154 -17.73 20.63 2.96
CA SER A 154 -18.29 20.72 1.59
C SER A 154 -17.21 20.90 0.51
N THR A 155 -16.12 21.59 0.85
CA THR A 155 -14.96 21.84 -0.01
C THR A 155 -14.20 20.56 -0.40
N THR A 156 -14.24 19.51 0.43
CA THR A 156 -13.58 18.24 0.12
C THR A 156 -14.35 17.46 -0.92
N LEU A 157 -15.69 17.52 -0.90
CA LEU A 157 -16.51 16.89 -1.94
C LEU A 157 -16.28 17.55 -3.30
N GLU A 158 -16.19 18.87 -3.36
CA GLU A 158 -15.82 19.58 -4.60
C GLU A 158 -14.42 19.20 -5.10
N THR A 159 -13.49 18.98 -4.18
CA THR A 159 -12.12 18.54 -4.52
C THR A 159 -12.15 17.12 -5.09
N ILE A 160 -12.89 16.22 -4.47
CA ILE A 160 -13.12 14.85 -4.97
C ILE A 160 -13.76 14.90 -6.37
N ASP A 161 -14.76 15.76 -6.58
CA ASP A 161 -15.42 15.92 -7.88
C ASP A 161 -14.43 16.40 -8.95
N LYS A 162 -13.57 17.36 -8.64
CA LYS A 162 -12.49 17.81 -9.53
C LYS A 162 -11.49 16.70 -9.84
N LEU A 163 -11.12 15.88 -8.86
CA LEU A 163 -10.24 14.73 -9.07
C LEU A 163 -10.86 13.68 -9.99
N LEU A 164 -12.19 13.59 -10.04
CA LEU A 164 -12.91 12.63 -10.87
C LEU A 164 -13.30 13.16 -12.25
N ASP A 165 -13.03 14.42 -12.56
CA ASP A 165 -13.52 15.08 -13.77
C ASP A 165 -12.95 14.45 -15.06
N HIS A 166 -11.68 14.04 -15.01
CA HIS A 166 -10.96 13.45 -16.14
C HIS A 166 -11.32 11.99 -16.46
N ILE A 167 -12.13 11.32 -15.62
CA ILE A 167 -12.51 9.92 -15.81
C ILE A 167 -13.76 9.84 -16.70
N THR A 168 -13.61 9.20 -17.86
CA THR A 168 -14.68 9.04 -18.86
C THR A 168 -15.59 7.84 -18.59
N ASN A 169 -15.07 6.76 -18.02
CA ASN A 169 -15.86 5.58 -17.65
C ASN A 169 -16.68 5.86 -16.38
N LEU A 170 -18.01 5.80 -16.52
CA LEU A 170 -18.93 6.06 -15.42
C LEU A 170 -18.85 5.03 -14.30
N GLN A 171 -18.56 3.76 -14.62
CA GLN A 171 -18.44 2.70 -13.62
C GLN A 171 -17.22 2.96 -12.73
N ASP A 172 -16.05 3.13 -13.35
CA ASP A 172 -14.80 3.41 -12.64
C ASP A 172 -14.89 4.71 -11.83
N LYS A 173 -15.54 5.74 -12.41
CA LYS A 173 -15.79 7.02 -11.72
C LYS A 173 -16.62 6.85 -10.46
N SER A 174 -17.64 5.98 -10.50
CA SER A 174 -18.51 5.71 -9.35
C SER A 174 -17.81 4.93 -8.24
N GLU A 175 -17.01 3.91 -8.61
CA GLU A 175 -16.25 3.09 -7.67
C GLU A 175 -15.15 3.92 -7.01
N LEU A 176 -14.40 4.71 -7.79
CA LEU A 176 -13.33 5.56 -7.28
C LEU A 176 -13.90 6.69 -6.41
N ARG A 177 -15.08 7.23 -6.73
CA ARG A 177 -15.78 8.20 -5.88
C ARG A 177 -16.06 7.63 -4.49
N LEU A 178 -16.55 6.39 -4.42
CA LEU A 178 -16.87 5.74 -3.14
C LEU A 178 -15.60 5.58 -2.29
N ILE A 179 -14.49 5.18 -2.90
CA ILE A 179 -13.19 5.06 -2.21
C ILE A 179 -12.70 6.42 -1.71
N LEU A 180 -12.76 7.46 -2.56
CA LEU A 180 -12.33 8.81 -2.17
C LEU A 180 -13.19 9.38 -1.04
N GLN A 181 -14.50 9.11 -1.06
CA GLN A 181 -15.41 9.49 0.03
C GLN A 181 -15.10 8.74 1.32
N GLN A 182 -14.82 7.43 1.25
CA GLN A 182 -14.43 6.62 2.41
C GLN A 182 -13.13 7.14 3.06
N HIS A 183 -12.20 7.67 2.26
CA HIS A 183 -10.92 8.21 2.72
C HIS A 183 -10.85 9.74 2.70
N MET A 184 -11.99 10.42 2.76
CA MET A 184 -12.07 11.87 2.54
C MET A 184 -11.20 12.70 3.48
N GLN A 185 -10.92 12.20 4.70
CA GLN A 185 -10.03 12.85 5.66
C GLN A 185 -8.62 13.08 5.10
N VAL A 186 -8.13 12.18 4.25
CA VAL A 186 -6.79 12.28 3.61
C VAL A 186 -6.78 13.39 2.56
N PHE A 187 -7.93 13.66 1.95
CA PHE A 187 -8.10 14.64 0.88
C PHE A 187 -8.67 15.98 1.39
N ASP A 188 -8.79 16.15 2.70
CA ASP A 188 -9.27 17.38 3.29
C ASP A 188 -8.20 18.48 3.16
N ILE A 189 -8.38 19.33 2.16
CA ILE A 189 -7.53 20.51 1.92
C ILE A 189 -7.94 21.72 2.78
N SER A 190 -9.03 21.63 3.54
CA SER A 190 -9.49 22.75 4.39
C SER A 190 -8.54 23.00 5.56
N LYS A 191 -7.78 21.98 5.96
CA LYS A 191 -6.79 22.04 7.03
C LYS A 191 -5.43 21.67 6.48
N ALA A 192 -4.39 22.33 6.98
CA ALA A 192 -3.03 21.88 6.75
C ALA A 192 -2.86 20.50 7.40
N THR A 193 -2.66 19.47 6.57
CA THR A 193 -2.45 18.11 7.07
C THR A 193 -1.02 17.97 7.54
N GLN A 194 -0.81 17.98 8.86
CA GLN A 194 0.46 17.63 9.46
C GLN A 194 0.42 16.16 9.88
N ALA A 195 1.29 15.34 9.31
CA ALA A 195 1.45 13.95 9.73
C ALA A 195 1.92 13.92 11.20
N LYS A 196 1.07 13.40 12.09
CA LYS A 196 1.42 13.20 13.50
C LYS A 196 2.05 11.83 13.65
N THR A 197 3.38 11.76 13.61
CA THR A 197 4.10 10.53 13.94
C THR A 197 4.30 10.44 15.46
N PRO A 198 4.08 9.28 16.09
CA PRO A 198 4.27 9.11 17.53
C PRO A 198 5.76 9.22 17.92
N ILE A 199 6.66 8.92 16.99
CA ILE A 199 8.09 9.01 17.18
C ILE A 199 8.55 10.39 16.69
N PRO A 200 9.18 11.22 17.57
CA PRO A 200 9.78 12.47 17.13
C PRO A 200 10.99 12.17 16.25
N HIS A 201 11.13 12.89 15.14
CA HIS A 201 12.31 12.81 14.31
C HIS A 201 13.50 13.44 15.06
N ILE A 202 14.53 12.64 15.37
CA ILE A 202 15.76 13.11 16.02
C ILE A 202 16.84 13.26 14.94
N SER A 203 17.27 14.50 14.71
CA SER A 203 18.44 14.77 13.86
C SER A 203 19.71 14.59 14.69
N ASN A 204 20.58 13.66 14.31
CA ASN A 204 21.88 13.46 14.96
C ASN A 204 22.93 14.35 14.29
N THR A 205 23.38 15.37 15.03
CA THR A 205 24.32 16.39 14.56
C THR A 205 25.79 16.05 14.89
N GLY A 206 26.04 14.93 15.58
CA GLY A 206 27.39 14.48 15.96
C GLY A 206 28.18 15.58 16.68
N ASP A 207 29.45 15.75 16.28
CA ASP A 207 30.37 16.76 16.85
C ASP A 207 30.34 18.10 16.10
N SER A 208 29.34 18.35 15.23
CA SER A 208 29.32 19.58 14.43
C SER A 208 28.85 20.79 15.24
N LEU A 209 29.58 21.90 15.07
CA LEU A 209 29.28 23.18 15.69
C LEU A 209 28.09 23.85 15.01
N SER A 210 27.36 24.68 15.77
CA SER A 210 26.23 25.44 15.23
C SER A 210 26.68 26.46 14.18
N THR A 211 26.08 26.39 13.00
CA THR A 211 26.23 27.42 11.97
C THR A 211 25.31 28.60 12.29
N ASN A 212 25.86 29.81 12.35
CA ASN A 212 25.09 31.04 12.51
C ASN A 212 25.46 32.03 11.40
N SER A 213 24.63 32.10 10.37
CA SER A 213 24.78 33.04 9.26
C SER A 213 23.66 34.07 9.26
N ARG A 214 24.01 35.31 8.88
CA ARG A 214 23.02 36.38 8.73
C ARG A 214 22.17 36.16 7.47
N PRO A 215 20.85 36.41 7.51
CA PRO A 215 19.99 36.39 6.33
C PRO A 215 20.51 37.35 5.24
N TYR A 216 20.34 36.96 3.98
CA TYR A 216 20.68 37.84 2.85
C TYR A 216 19.77 39.08 2.82
N PRO A 217 20.29 40.26 2.44
CA PRO A 217 19.46 41.44 2.19
C PRO A 217 18.42 41.14 1.11
N ARG A 218 17.17 41.58 1.33
CA ARG A 218 16.05 41.41 0.38
C ARG A 218 15.38 42.75 0.12
N ILE A 219 14.79 42.90 -1.06
CA ILE A 219 14.00 44.09 -1.40
C ILE A 219 12.67 44.11 -0.66
N ILE A 220 12.05 45.29 -0.51
CA ILE A 220 10.83 45.49 0.28
C ILE A 220 9.68 44.58 -0.19
N GLN A 221 9.53 44.38 -1.50
CA GLN A 221 8.48 43.51 -2.03
C GLN A 221 8.65 42.06 -1.55
N GLN A 222 9.85 41.50 -1.69
CA GLN A 222 10.16 40.14 -1.24
C GLN A 222 9.98 39.99 0.28
N GLN A 223 10.35 41.01 1.06
CA GLN A 223 10.13 41.00 2.51
C GLN A 223 8.65 40.87 2.87
N ARG A 224 7.75 41.57 2.15
CA ARG A 224 6.31 41.47 2.37
C ARG A 224 5.77 40.09 2.04
N GLU A 225 6.12 39.57 0.87
CA GLU A 225 5.69 38.23 0.42
C GLU A 225 6.14 37.13 1.41
N ILE A 226 7.37 37.21 1.90
CA ILE A 226 7.90 36.28 2.91
C ILE A 226 7.15 36.42 4.24
N GLN A 227 6.88 37.66 4.67
CA GLN A 227 6.19 37.91 5.93
C GLN A 227 4.76 37.37 5.91
N ASP A 228 4.06 37.51 4.78
CA ASP A 228 2.71 36.97 4.59
C ASP A 228 2.72 35.44 4.69
N GLU A 229 3.68 34.78 4.05
CA GLU A 229 3.81 33.32 4.12
C GLU A 229 4.23 32.85 5.53
N ILE A 230 5.13 33.56 6.21
CA ILE A 230 5.48 33.30 7.62
C ILE A 230 4.24 33.36 8.49
N GLN A 231 3.40 34.39 8.33
CA GLN A 231 2.18 34.54 9.12
C GLN A 231 1.22 33.37 8.91
N LYS A 232 1.04 32.93 7.66
CA LYS A 232 0.22 31.74 7.32
C LYS A 232 0.79 30.46 7.93
N MET A 233 2.11 30.26 7.88
CA MET A 233 2.77 29.09 8.48
C MET A 233 2.69 29.12 10.02
N MET A 234 2.73 30.29 10.65
CA MET A 234 2.50 30.42 12.09
C MET A 234 1.06 30.10 12.47
N GLN A 235 0.06 30.60 11.73
CA GLN A 235 -1.36 30.31 11.97
C GLN A 235 -1.67 28.82 11.87
N THR A 236 -0.96 28.10 10.99
CA THR A 236 -1.10 26.65 10.79
C THR A 236 -0.17 25.82 11.69
N ASN A 237 0.56 26.44 12.63
CA ASN A 237 1.52 25.80 13.54
C ASN A 237 2.63 25.00 12.84
N GLN A 238 2.96 25.31 11.59
CA GLN A 238 4.07 24.69 10.85
C GLN A 238 5.43 25.21 11.32
N ILE A 239 5.49 26.48 11.73
CA ILE A 239 6.69 27.12 12.28
C ILE A 239 6.37 27.78 13.63
N ARG A 240 7.40 28.02 14.43
CA ARG A 240 7.30 28.74 15.72
C ARG A 240 8.57 29.56 15.97
N PRO A 241 8.49 30.65 16.75
CA PRO A 241 9.68 31.36 17.19
C PRO A 241 10.59 30.45 18.01
N SER A 242 11.90 30.59 17.82
CA SER A 242 12.93 29.87 18.60
C SER A 242 14.19 30.72 18.76
N ASN A 243 14.92 30.51 19.84
CA ASN A 243 16.22 31.14 20.10
C ASN A 243 17.37 30.18 19.77
N SER A 244 17.31 29.53 18.60
CA SER A 244 18.31 28.54 18.18
C SER A 244 19.68 29.19 17.91
N PRO A 245 20.80 28.57 18.31
CA PRO A 245 22.13 29.01 17.86
C PRO A 245 22.37 28.67 16.38
N TRP A 246 21.53 27.82 15.77
CA TRP A 246 21.56 27.48 14.36
C TRP A 246 20.73 28.47 13.54
N SER A 247 21.36 29.13 12.56
CA SER A 247 20.73 30.04 11.62
C SER A 247 21.33 29.89 10.22
N SER A 248 20.46 29.77 9.21
CA SER A 248 20.82 29.65 7.79
C SER A 248 19.97 30.63 6.96
N PRO A 249 20.52 31.26 5.91
CA PRO A 249 19.94 32.44 5.26
C PRO A 249 18.97 32.14 4.11
#